data_AF-A0A1G4KHS5-F1
#
_entry.id   AF-A0A1G4KHS5-F1
#
_cell.length_a   1.000
_cell.length_b   1.000
_cell.length_c   1.000
_cell.angle_alpha   90.00
_cell.angle_beta   90.00
_cell.angle_gamma   90.00
#
_symmetry.space_group_name_H-M   'P 1'
#
loop_
_entity.id
_entity.type
_entity.pdbx_description
1 polymer ?
#
loop_
_entity_poly.entity_id
_entity_poly.type
_entity_poly.pdbx_seq_one_letter_code
_entity_poly.pdbx_strand_id
1 'polypeptide(L)'
;MSYRRRDKEAESFAYNGSGEKNVPLRPKMDQKRQGWPKVYWRHLASLLCLWICLVQYYEVTFVKRAINRCKWSNWEHWPKTADPHHMAVLADPQIMDAHSYPGRPWIVNFFTQNVLDNYHARNWKQIHHTLDPDSTFFLGDLFDGGRRWNDSAWISEYVRFNSIFPKKPNRLTVMSLPGNHDIGFGDTVVEESLSRFKSFFGDPSSKWEVGNHTIVLLDTISLSDSKSERVSSVPRDFLNRFAESPKSNPRILFTHVPLWRDPVSQTCGPDRESKKPFPMEQGLQYQTVIDVDISQEVLTKIEPSLVLSGDDHDFCRVNHKYHSKRGQETAEEVTVKSCAMNMGISRPAIQLLSLYNPQDSLASEETYHTNICYLPNPYKALKMYICTYVGTILFLVWVHFFPKSFNKIFTSIVDRKTREVINVLPIATKKLDVRASRDEMNELFAGDGSTKFKQFVMNASVMTSMIFLIFTFYYKQA
;
A
#
# COMPACT_ATOMS: atom_id res chain seq x y z
N MET A 1 59.62 36.36 96.73
CA MET A 1 60.88 35.79 96.19
C MET A 1 60.86 36.02 94.69
N SER A 2 61.41 37.14 94.21
CA SER A 2 62.83 37.32 93.86
C SER A 2 63.32 36.25 92.89
N TYR A 3 63.42 36.60 91.61
CA TYR A 3 64.61 36.58 90.73
C TYR A 3 64.12 36.49 89.27
N ARG A 4 64.76 37.03 88.21
CA ARG A 4 65.67 38.16 87.99
C ARG A 4 65.81 38.25 86.46
N ARG A 5 65.36 39.38 85.89
CA ARG A 5 65.78 40.05 84.64
C ARG A 5 66.83 39.36 83.75
N ARG A 6 66.57 39.28 82.45
CA ARG A 6 67.60 39.44 81.40
C ARG A 6 66.99 40.13 80.19
N ASP A 7 67.44 41.36 79.95
CA ASP A 7 67.14 42.20 78.78
C ASP A 7 68.23 42.04 77.72
N LYS A 8 67.79 42.13 76.46
CA LYS A 8 68.44 42.69 75.25
C LYS A 8 69.74 42.09 74.73
N GLU A 9 69.71 41.70 73.46
CA GLU A 9 70.64 42.23 72.45
C GLU A 9 69.96 42.26 71.08
N ALA A 10 70.27 43.32 70.33
CA ALA A 10 69.73 43.67 69.03
C ALA A 10 70.91 43.96 68.09
N GLU A 11 70.93 43.33 66.92
CA GLU A 11 71.68 43.74 65.72
C GLU A 11 70.82 43.27 64.52
N SER A 12 70.21 44.15 63.71
CA SER A 12 70.77 44.85 62.52
C SER A 12 71.20 43.83 61.44
N PHE A 13 70.77 43.81 60.17
CA PHE A 13 70.36 44.82 59.19
C PHE A 13 69.52 44.16 58.07
N ALA A 14 68.90 45.03 57.25
CA ALA A 14 68.57 44.86 55.82
C ALA A 14 67.07 44.82 55.48
N TYR A 15 66.55 46.04 55.32
CA TYR A 15 65.41 46.39 54.51
C TYR A 15 65.69 46.02 53.03
N ASN A 16 64.87 45.16 52.44
CA ASN A 16 64.60 45.23 51.01
C ASN A 16 63.18 44.75 50.76
N GLY A 17 62.29 45.72 50.55
CA GLY A 17 60.95 45.46 50.06
C GLY A 17 60.97 45.11 48.57
N SER A 18 60.15 44.14 48.19
CA SER A 18 59.51 44.11 46.89
C SER A 18 58.26 43.25 47.02
N GLY A 19 57.11 43.86 46.72
CA GLY A 19 55.79 43.40 47.15
C GLY A 19 55.37 42.04 46.59
N GLU A 20 54.74 41.27 47.48
CA GLU A 20 53.92 40.12 47.12
C GLU A 20 52.73 40.59 46.26
N LYS A 21 52.83 40.35 44.96
CA LYS A 21 51.68 40.38 44.07
C LYS A 21 50.77 39.22 44.45
N ASN A 22 49.57 39.54 44.92
CA ASN A 22 48.45 38.61 45.00
C ASN A 22 48.30 37.87 43.67
N VAL A 23 48.72 36.60 43.64
CA VAL A 23 48.46 35.70 42.52
C VAL A 23 46.97 35.37 42.56
N PRO A 24 46.17 35.73 41.53
CA PRO A 24 44.79 35.27 41.48
C PRO A 24 44.84 33.75 41.29
N LEU A 25 44.25 33.03 42.24
CA LEU A 25 43.94 31.60 42.12
C LEU A 25 43.21 31.40 40.80
N ARG A 26 43.91 30.87 39.79
CA ARG A 26 43.27 30.41 38.55
C ARG A 26 42.25 29.35 38.95
N PRO A 27 40.96 29.47 38.57
CA PRO A 27 40.03 28.37 38.74
C PRO A 27 40.61 27.17 37.99
N LYS A 28 40.66 26.01 38.66
CA LYS A 28 40.93 24.74 38.00
C LYS A 28 40.02 24.66 36.77
N MET A 29 40.61 24.50 35.59
CA MET A 29 39.87 24.12 34.40
C MET A 29 39.16 22.81 34.74
N ASP A 30 37.87 22.87 35.05
CA ASP A 30 37.01 21.71 35.03
C ASP A 30 37.17 21.07 33.65
N GLN A 31 37.72 19.86 33.62
CA GLN A 31 37.63 19.00 32.46
C GLN A 31 36.16 18.96 32.07
N LYS A 32 35.83 19.59 30.93
CA LYS A 32 34.50 19.55 30.32
C LYS A 32 34.07 18.09 30.26
N ARG A 33 33.24 17.64 31.21
CA ARG A 33 32.47 16.41 31.06
C ARG A 33 31.75 16.57 29.71
N GLN A 34 32.05 15.70 28.75
CA GLN A 34 31.29 15.65 27.50
C GLN A 34 29.85 15.28 27.86
N GLY A 35 29.05 16.32 28.11
CA GLY A 35 27.61 16.18 28.32
C GLY A 35 27.01 15.55 27.08
N TRP A 36 26.05 14.66 27.27
CA TRP A 36 25.34 14.02 26.17
C TRP A 36 24.68 15.10 25.29
N PRO A 37 24.54 14.85 23.96
CA PRO A 37 23.89 15.80 23.07
C PRO A 37 22.46 16.09 23.56
N LYS A 38 22.09 17.37 23.63
CA LYS A 38 20.76 17.80 24.07
C LYS A 38 19.69 17.40 23.05
N VAL A 39 18.60 16.81 23.54
CA VAL A 39 17.43 16.44 22.73
C VAL A 39 16.36 17.53 22.85
N TYR A 40 15.83 17.99 21.71
CA TYR A 40 14.85 19.08 21.63
C TYR A 40 13.42 18.54 21.59
N TRP A 41 13.00 17.96 22.72
CA TRP A 41 11.72 17.26 22.86
C TRP A 41 10.50 18.06 22.40
N ARG A 42 10.46 19.38 22.59
CA ARG A 42 9.34 20.22 22.12
C ARG A 42 9.17 20.17 20.61
N HIS A 43 10.27 20.31 19.88
CA HIS A 43 10.27 20.27 18.42
C HIS A 43 9.99 18.85 17.91
N LEU A 44 10.63 17.85 18.53
CA LEU A 44 10.40 16.44 18.19
C LEU A 44 8.94 16.04 18.45
N ALA A 45 8.31 16.48 19.55
CA ALA A 45 6.91 16.21 19.83
C ALA A 45 5.97 16.87 18.81
N SER A 46 6.22 18.11 18.40
CA SER A 46 5.43 18.76 17.34
C SER A 46 5.55 18.06 15.99
N LEU A 47 6.77 17.67 15.62
CA LEU A 47 7.02 16.88 14.40
C LEU A 47 6.36 15.49 14.51
N LEU A 48 6.43 14.85 15.67
CA LEU A 48 5.79 13.57 15.93
C LEU A 48 4.28 13.66 15.74
N CYS A 49 3.62 14.68 16.30
CA CYS A 49 2.19 14.91 16.08
C CYS A 49 1.87 15.12 14.60
N LEU A 50 2.70 15.89 13.87
CA LEU A 50 2.55 16.06 12.42
C LEU A 50 2.62 14.71 11.69
N TRP A 51 3.60 13.88 12.02
CA TRP A 51 3.77 12.54 11.44
C TRP A 51 2.62 11.60 11.76
N ILE A 52 2.15 11.57 13.01
CA ILE A 52 0.98 10.77 13.41
C ILE A 52 -0.25 11.19 12.60
N CYS A 53 -0.52 12.50 12.50
CA CYS A 53 -1.64 13.02 11.70
C CYS A 53 -1.51 12.68 10.22
N LEU A 54 -0.30 12.81 9.65
CA LEU A 54 -0.03 12.51 8.25
C LEU A 54 -0.25 11.03 7.93
N VAL A 55 0.31 10.14 8.75
CA VAL A 55 0.18 8.69 8.59
C VAL A 55 -1.27 8.26 8.81
N GLN A 56 -1.95 8.73 9.87
CA GLN A 56 -3.38 8.49 10.08
C GLN A 56 -4.23 8.94 8.88
N TYR A 57 -3.88 10.08 8.29
CA TYR A 57 -4.58 10.57 7.12
C TYR A 57 -4.39 9.65 5.91
N TYR A 58 -3.15 9.28 5.56
CA TYR A 58 -2.88 8.52 4.34
C TYR A 58 -3.09 7.02 4.46
N GLU A 59 -2.83 6.41 5.62
CA GLU A 59 -3.03 4.98 5.86
C GLU A 59 -4.50 4.62 6.12
N VAL A 60 -5.31 5.54 6.66
CA VAL A 60 -6.70 5.25 7.04
C VAL A 60 -7.71 6.12 6.29
N THR A 61 -7.63 7.44 6.46
CA THR A 61 -8.68 8.36 5.97
C THR A 61 -8.72 8.40 4.44
N PHE A 62 -7.56 8.47 3.80
CA PHE A 62 -7.42 8.51 2.35
C PHE A 62 -7.92 7.23 1.70
N VAL A 63 -7.58 6.08 2.29
CA VAL A 63 -8.05 4.76 1.83
C VAL A 63 -9.57 4.67 1.93
N LYS A 64 -10.14 4.97 3.10
CA LYS A 64 -11.59 4.99 3.33
C LYS A 64 -12.32 5.91 2.37
N ARG A 65 -11.78 7.10 2.08
CA ARG A 65 -12.36 8.05 1.12
C ARG A 65 -12.36 7.54 -0.31
N ALA A 66 -11.32 6.82 -0.73
CA ALA A 66 -11.29 6.22 -2.07
C ALA A 66 -12.37 5.14 -2.20
N ILE A 67 -12.40 4.18 -1.28
CA ILE A 67 -13.37 3.06 -1.30
C ILE A 67 -14.81 3.57 -1.15
N ASN A 68 -15.06 4.58 -0.31
CA ASN A 68 -16.41 5.16 -0.14
C ASN A 68 -17.02 5.72 -1.44
N ARG A 69 -16.21 6.08 -2.45
CA ARG A 69 -16.75 6.54 -3.74
C ARG A 69 -17.45 5.42 -4.50
N CYS A 70 -17.07 4.18 -4.24
CA CYS A 70 -17.57 3.00 -4.93
C CYS A 70 -18.78 2.34 -4.25
N LYS A 71 -19.35 2.97 -3.21
CA LYS A 71 -20.55 2.45 -2.55
C LYS A 71 -21.62 2.10 -3.59
N TRP A 72 -22.22 0.92 -3.43
CA TRP A 72 -23.21 0.34 -4.34
C TRP A 72 -24.30 1.32 -4.75
N SER A 73 -24.88 2.00 -3.76
CA SER A 73 -25.93 3.02 -3.93
C SER A 73 -25.56 4.22 -4.82
N ASN A 74 -24.28 4.43 -5.14
CA ASN A 74 -23.84 5.56 -5.97
C ASN A 74 -23.95 5.27 -7.47
N TRP A 75 -24.06 3.99 -7.87
CA TRP A 75 -23.94 3.59 -9.27
C TRP A 75 -24.87 2.46 -9.67
N GLU A 76 -25.41 1.69 -8.72
CA GLU A 76 -26.44 0.69 -9.04
C GLU A 76 -27.81 1.34 -9.22
N HIS A 77 -28.55 0.89 -10.21
CA HIS A 77 -29.86 1.46 -10.57
C HIS A 77 -30.94 0.37 -10.52
N TRP A 78 -31.10 -0.25 -9.36
CA TRP A 78 -32.14 -1.25 -9.14
C TRP A 78 -33.44 -0.64 -8.59
N PRO A 79 -34.59 -1.29 -8.79
CA PRO A 79 -35.83 -0.93 -8.09
C PRO A 79 -35.64 -0.90 -6.57
N LYS A 80 -36.37 -0.05 -5.85
CA LYS A 80 -36.22 0.10 -4.38
C LYS A 80 -36.50 -1.17 -3.57
N THR A 81 -37.20 -2.13 -4.17
CA THR A 81 -37.53 -3.43 -3.55
C THR A 81 -36.49 -4.50 -3.86
N ALA A 82 -35.50 -4.21 -4.70
CA ALA A 82 -34.44 -5.15 -5.05
C ALA A 82 -33.47 -5.33 -3.88
N ASP A 83 -33.05 -6.58 -3.69
CA ASP A 83 -31.99 -6.97 -2.77
C ASP A 83 -30.87 -7.60 -3.62
N PRO A 84 -30.00 -6.78 -4.24
CA PRO A 84 -28.96 -7.27 -5.12
C PRO A 84 -27.84 -7.96 -4.34
N HIS A 85 -27.27 -9.01 -4.92
CA HIS A 85 -26.04 -9.64 -4.42
C HIS A 85 -24.83 -8.83 -4.87
N HIS A 86 -24.00 -8.40 -3.92
CA HIS A 86 -22.83 -7.56 -4.17
C HIS A 86 -21.56 -8.40 -4.24
N MET A 87 -20.80 -8.24 -5.33
CA MET A 87 -19.56 -8.98 -5.58
C MET A 87 -18.40 -8.03 -5.85
N ALA A 88 -17.26 -8.31 -5.23
CA ALA A 88 -15.98 -7.68 -5.57
C ALA A 88 -15.07 -8.67 -6.31
N VAL A 89 -14.41 -8.22 -7.36
CA VAL A 89 -13.50 -9.03 -8.18
C VAL A 89 -12.14 -8.35 -8.24
N LEU A 90 -11.10 -9.07 -7.82
CA LEU A 90 -9.72 -8.61 -7.78
C LEU A 90 -8.92 -9.36 -8.85
N ALA A 91 -8.07 -8.66 -9.59
CA ALA A 91 -7.13 -9.26 -10.53
C ALA A 91 -5.70 -8.89 -10.13
N ASP A 92 -4.78 -9.81 -10.42
CA ASP A 92 -3.33 -9.65 -10.36
C ASP A 92 -2.85 -8.95 -9.07
N PRO A 93 -3.17 -9.48 -7.87
CA PRO A 93 -2.58 -8.95 -6.64
C PRO A 93 -1.06 -9.15 -6.62
N GLN A 94 -0.54 -10.20 -7.29
CA GLN A 94 0.88 -10.48 -7.53
C GLN A 94 1.79 -10.02 -6.38
N ILE A 95 1.61 -10.65 -5.21
CA ILE A 95 2.39 -10.25 -4.03
C ILE A 95 3.89 -10.39 -4.35
N MET A 96 4.65 -9.32 -4.08
CA MET A 96 6.06 -9.27 -4.41
C MET A 96 6.83 -10.33 -3.63
N ASP A 97 7.74 -11.02 -4.32
CA ASP A 97 8.61 -12.03 -3.74
C ASP A 97 10.06 -11.89 -4.25
N ALA A 98 10.92 -12.86 -3.94
CA ALA A 98 12.33 -12.80 -4.34
C ALA A 98 12.57 -12.89 -5.86
N HIS A 99 11.58 -13.37 -6.62
CA HIS A 99 11.65 -13.48 -8.08
C HIS A 99 11.16 -12.23 -8.81
N SER A 100 10.48 -11.30 -8.12
CA SER A 100 9.95 -10.06 -8.72
C SER A 100 11.03 -9.12 -9.27
N TYR A 101 12.08 -8.86 -8.50
CA TYR A 101 13.15 -7.92 -8.87
C TYR A 101 14.54 -8.51 -8.58
N PRO A 102 15.00 -9.47 -9.42
CA PRO A 102 16.30 -10.09 -9.24
C PRO A 102 17.41 -9.04 -9.35
N GLY A 103 18.43 -9.16 -8.49
CA GLY A 103 19.59 -8.25 -8.47
C GLY A 103 19.41 -6.95 -7.66
N ARG A 104 18.21 -6.66 -7.13
CA ARG A 104 18.05 -5.55 -6.17
C ARG A 104 18.62 -5.92 -4.79
N PRO A 105 19.19 -4.96 -4.04
CA PRO A 105 19.66 -5.22 -2.68
C PRO A 105 18.53 -5.75 -1.78
N TRP A 106 18.81 -6.80 -1.01
CA TRP A 106 17.80 -7.49 -0.18
C TRP A 106 17.03 -6.54 0.74
N ILE A 107 17.72 -5.53 1.30
CA ILE A 107 17.11 -4.56 2.21
C ILE A 107 16.08 -3.68 1.49
N VAL A 108 16.33 -3.35 0.22
CA VAL A 108 15.38 -2.58 -0.60
C VAL A 108 14.16 -3.44 -0.89
N ASN A 109 14.36 -4.70 -1.26
CA ASN A 109 13.25 -5.64 -1.50
C ASN A 109 12.43 -5.87 -0.23
N PHE A 110 13.06 -6.02 0.94
CA PHE A 110 12.37 -6.13 2.22
C PHE A 110 11.42 -4.95 2.47
N PHE A 111 11.91 -3.71 2.38
CA PHE A 111 11.05 -2.54 2.58
C PHE A 111 10.00 -2.38 1.49
N THR A 112 10.33 -2.69 0.24
CA THR A 112 9.36 -2.64 -0.88
C THR A 112 8.23 -3.62 -0.62
N GLN A 113 8.54 -4.85 -0.23
CA GLN A 113 7.57 -5.89 0.09
C GLN A 113 6.61 -5.45 1.20
N ASN A 114 7.14 -4.90 2.30
CA ASN A 114 6.30 -4.41 3.41
C ASN A 114 5.34 -3.29 2.98
N VAL A 115 5.78 -2.38 2.10
CA VAL A 115 4.93 -1.30 1.58
C VAL A 115 3.81 -1.86 0.69
N LEU A 116 4.13 -2.84 -0.15
CA LEU A 116 3.17 -3.49 -1.04
C LEU A 116 2.15 -4.31 -0.24
N ASP A 117 2.59 -5.09 0.73
CA ASP A 117 1.72 -5.89 1.59
C ASP A 117 0.75 -5.01 2.37
N ASN A 118 1.26 -3.95 2.99
CA ASN A 118 0.42 -2.99 3.69
C ASN A 118 -0.55 -2.28 2.74
N TYR A 119 -0.16 -2.01 1.48
CA TYR A 119 -1.08 -1.46 0.48
C TYR A 119 -2.26 -2.41 0.22
N HIS A 120 -1.99 -3.69 0.03
CA HIS A 120 -3.03 -4.70 -0.16
C HIS A 120 -3.89 -4.86 1.10
N ALA A 121 -3.29 -5.09 2.26
CA ALA A 121 -3.98 -5.38 3.51
C ALA A 121 -4.96 -4.26 3.92
N ARG A 122 -4.51 -2.99 3.87
CA ARG A 122 -5.38 -1.85 4.22
C ARG A 122 -6.53 -1.65 3.22
N ASN A 123 -6.30 -1.92 1.94
CA ASN A 123 -7.34 -1.84 0.92
C ASN A 123 -8.34 -2.98 1.09
N TRP A 124 -7.88 -4.21 1.27
CA TRP A 124 -8.70 -5.39 1.58
C TRP A 124 -9.61 -5.14 2.79
N LYS A 125 -9.00 -4.73 3.90
CA LYS A 125 -9.72 -4.36 5.13
C LYS A 125 -10.82 -3.34 4.86
N GLN A 126 -10.53 -2.32 4.04
CA GLN A 126 -11.50 -1.27 3.79
C GLN A 126 -12.57 -1.61 2.75
N ILE A 127 -12.28 -2.47 1.78
CA ILE A 127 -13.28 -3.05 0.88
C ILE A 127 -14.31 -3.81 1.72
N HIS A 128 -13.86 -4.71 2.60
CA HIS A 128 -14.78 -5.51 3.42
C HIS A 128 -15.44 -4.76 4.58
N HIS A 129 -14.90 -3.61 4.98
CA HIS A 129 -15.53 -2.76 5.99
C HIS A 129 -16.50 -1.74 5.38
N THR A 130 -16.17 -1.11 4.24
CA THR A 130 -17.00 -0.06 3.64
C THR A 130 -18.01 -0.59 2.63
N LEU A 131 -17.57 -1.49 1.75
CA LEU A 131 -18.42 -2.06 0.70
C LEU A 131 -19.11 -3.33 1.19
N ASP A 132 -18.44 -4.11 2.04
CA ASP A 132 -18.95 -5.35 2.61
C ASP A 132 -19.61 -6.28 1.56
N PRO A 133 -18.87 -6.66 0.49
CA PRO A 133 -19.43 -7.50 -0.56
C PRO A 133 -19.84 -8.87 0.00
N ASP A 134 -20.93 -9.45 -0.52
CA ASP A 134 -21.41 -10.79 -0.19
C ASP A 134 -20.43 -11.88 -0.65
N SER A 135 -19.76 -11.62 -1.77
CA SER A 135 -18.75 -12.52 -2.33
C SER A 135 -17.54 -11.77 -2.89
N THR A 136 -16.38 -12.43 -2.87
CA THR A 136 -15.15 -11.90 -3.44
C THR A 136 -14.42 -12.96 -4.25
N PHE A 137 -14.01 -12.61 -5.47
CA PHE A 137 -13.33 -13.52 -6.39
C PHE A 137 -11.99 -12.93 -6.82
N PHE A 138 -11.00 -13.80 -7.00
CA PHE A 138 -9.69 -13.46 -7.56
C PHE A 138 -9.54 -14.06 -8.95
N LEU A 139 -9.01 -13.28 -9.89
CA LEU A 139 -8.82 -13.68 -11.29
C LEU A 139 -7.39 -14.16 -11.58
N GLY A 140 -6.75 -14.83 -10.62
CA GLY A 140 -5.39 -15.36 -10.79
C GLY A 140 -4.29 -14.37 -10.47
N ASP A 141 -3.07 -14.87 -10.69
CA ASP A 141 -1.81 -14.19 -10.41
C ASP A 141 -1.72 -13.73 -8.96
N LEU A 142 -1.94 -14.69 -8.07
CA LEU A 142 -1.89 -14.47 -6.63
C LEU A 142 -0.47 -14.13 -6.18
N PHE A 143 0.52 -14.79 -6.78
CA PHE A 143 1.94 -14.62 -6.53
C PHE A 143 2.67 -14.16 -7.79
N ASP A 144 3.71 -13.34 -7.65
CA ASP A 144 4.55 -12.97 -8.80
C ASP A 144 5.50 -14.11 -9.22
N GLY A 145 6.01 -14.90 -8.26
CA GLY A 145 6.91 -16.02 -8.49
C GLY A 145 6.31 -17.39 -8.21
N GLY A 146 4.99 -17.53 -8.09
CA GLY A 146 4.30 -18.73 -7.58
C GLY A 146 4.80 -20.05 -8.17
N ARG A 147 4.92 -20.12 -9.49
CA ARG A 147 5.39 -21.31 -10.23
C ARG A 147 6.86 -21.65 -10.05
N ARG A 148 7.68 -20.72 -9.54
CA ARG A 148 9.14 -20.84 -9.42
C ARG A 148 9.59 -21.36 -8.06
N TRP A 149 8.71 -21.31 -7.07
CA TRP A 149 9.02 -21.72 -5.72
C TRP A 149 9.01 -23.24 -5.54
N ASN A 150 9.92 -23.72 -4.70
CA ASN A 150 9.76 -25.03 -4.06
C ASN A 150 8.67 -24.98 -2.99
N ASP A 151 8.20 -26.14 -2.53
CA ASP A 151 7.06 -26.24 -1.61
C ASP A 151 7.23 -25.44 -0.31
N SER A 152 8.41 -25.48 0.31
CA SER A 152 8.65 -24.80 1.58
C SER A 152 8.55 -23.27 1.48
N ALA A 153 9.14 -22.71 0.42
CA ALA A 153 9.07 -21.28 0.15
C ALA A 153 7.66 -20.88 -0.29
N TRP A 154 7.02 -21.69 -1.13
CA TRP A 154 5.66 -21.46 -1.58
C TRP A 154 4.66 -21.46 -0.42
N ILE A 155 4.78 -22.39 0.54
CA ILE A 155 3.92 -22.43 1.73
C ILE A 155 4.08 -21.16 2.57
N SER A 156 5.31 -20.62 2.67
CA SER A 156 5.54 -19.36 3.37
C SER A 156 4.84 -18.19 2.68
N GLU A 157 4.90 -18.14 1.34
CA GLU A 157 4.16 -17.15 0.55
C GLU A 157 2.64 -17.34 0.65
N TYR A 158 2.14 -18.57 0.65
CA TYR A 158 0.73 -18.88 0.87
C TYR A 158 0.22 -18.37 2.22
N VAL A 159 0.96 -18.62 3.30
CA VAL A 159 0.61 -18.11 4.64
C VAL A 159 0.61 -16.58 4.65
N ARG A 160 1.60 -15.95 4.01
CA ARG A 160 1.67 -14.50 3.86
C ARG A 160 0.49 -13.96 3.05
N PHE A 161 0.15 -14.56 1.91
CA PHE A 161 -1.00 -14.17 1.09
C PHE A 161 -2.30 -14.20 1.89
N ASN A 162 -2.56 -15.27 2.64
CA ASN A 162 -3.76 -15.37 3.48
C ASN A 162 -3.74 -14.42 4.69
N SER A 163 -2.57 -13.96 5.14
CA SER A 163 -2.46 -12.89 6.15
C SER A 163 -2.80 -11.51 5.59
N ILE A 164 -2.51 -11.27 4.30
CA ILE A 164 -2.82 -10.02 3.59
C ILE A 164 -4.30 -9.98 3.18
N PHE A 165 -4.85 -11.12 2.75
CA PHE A 165 -6.23 -11.27 2.28
C PHE A 165 -7.02 -12.27 3.15
N PRO A 166 -7.19 -12.02 4.46
CA PRO A 166 -7.93 -12.94 5.32
C PRO A 166 -9.40 -13.02 4.92
N LYS A 167 -9.93 -14.24 4.79
CA LYS A 167 -11.34 -14.48 4.47
C LYS A 167 -12.24 -13.96 5.59
N LYS A 168 -13.29 -13.20 5.23
CA LYS A 168 -14.28 -12.70 6.18
C LYS A 168 -15.31 -13.79 6.49
N PRO A 169 -15.62 -14.09 7.76
CA PRO A 169 -16.68 -15.06 8.10
C PRO A 169 -18.02 -14.69 7.47
N ASN A 170 -18.79 -15.70 7.05
CA ASN A 170 -20.10 -15.56 6.40
C ASN A 170 -20.10 -14.78 5.06
N ARG A 171 -18.93 -14.52 4.48
CA ARG A 171 -18.79 -13.97 3.12
C ARG A 171 -18.06 -14.99 2.25
N LEU A 172 -18.50 -15.18 1.02
CA LEU A 172 -17.83 -16.10 0.10
C LEU A 172 -16.52 -15.48 -0.39
N THR A 173 -15.42 -16.23 -0.37
CA THR A 173 -14.14 -15.79 -0.95
C THR A 173 -13.52 -16.93 -1.75
N VAL A 174 -13.42 -16.73 -3.06
CA VAL A 174 -12.90 -17.72 -4.02
C VAL A 174 -11.59 -17.21 -4.61
N MET A 175 -10.55 -18.02 -4.47
CA MET A 175 -9.17 -17.72 -4.88
C MET A 175 -8.61 -18.85 -5.76
N SER A 176 -9.48 -19.70 -6.30
CA SER A 176 -9.07 -20.95 -6.96
C SER A 176 -8.72 -20.79 -8.42
N LEU A 177 -8.95 -19.64 -9.05
CA LEU A 177 -8.51 -19.39 -10.42
C LEU A 177 -7.01 -19.02 -10.40
N PRO A 178 -6.12 -19.81 -11.00
CA PRO A 178 -4.70 -19.48 -11.08
C PRO A 178 -4.43 -18.52 -12.24
N GLY A 179 -3.33 -17.78 -12.14
CA GLY A 179 -2.76 -17.07 -13.27
C GLY A 179 -1.47 -17.69 -13.79
N ASN A 180 -0.89 -17.10 -14.84
CA ASN A 180 0.32 -17.65 -15.44
C ASN A 180 1.52 -17.50 -14.51
N HIS A 181 1.51 -16.55 -13.59
CA HIS A 181 2.54 -16.44 -12.58
C HIS A 181 2.50 -17.55 -11.52
N ASP A 182 1.29 -18.08 -11.27
CA ASP A 182 1.05 -19.14 -10.30
C ASP A 182 1.43 -20.54 -10.83
N ILE A 183 1.12 -20.84 -12.10
CA ILE A 183 1.23 -22.21 -12.65
C ILE A 183 1.99 -22.34 -13.98
N GLY A 184 2.39 -21.24 -14.64
CA GLY A 184 2.94 -21.27 -16.01
C GLY A 184 1.86 -21.06 -17.07
N PHE A 185 2.14 -21.35 -18.35
CA PHE A 185 1.16 -21.14 -19.42
C PHE A 185 1.22 -22.19 -20.54
N GLY A 186 0.04 -22.62 -21.01
CA GLY A 186 -0.14 -23.56 -22.11
C GLY A 186 0.77 -24.77 -22.00
N ASP A 187 1.50 -25.08 -23.08
CA ASP A 187 2.50 -26.16 -23.17
C ASP A 187 3.61 -26.15 -22.10
N THR A 188 3.70 -25.08 -21.31
CA THR A 188 4.74 -24.87 -20.29
C THR A 188 4.16 -24.69 -18.89
N VAL A 189 2.91 -25.14 -18.67
CA VAL A 189 2.36 -25.30 -17.32
C VAL A 189 3.27 -26.21 -16.50
N VAL A 190 3.54 -25.79 -15.27
CA VAL A 190 4.34 -26.55 -14.30
C VAL A 190 3.38 -27.41 -13.49
N GLU A 191 3.28 -28.70 -13.82
CA GLU A 191 2.31 -29.63 -13.22
C GLU A 191 2.39 -29.69 -11.68
N GLU A 192 3.60 -29.64 -11.11
CA GLU A 192 3.79 -29.59 -9.66
C GLU A 192 3.19 -28.33 -9.04
N SER A 193 3.40 -27.17 -9.67
CA SER A 193 2.83 -25.89 -9.24
C SER A 193 1.31 -25.88 -9.39
N LEU A 194 0.75 -26.44 -10.47
CA LEU A 194 -0.69 -26.61 -10.67
C LEU A 194 -1.30 -27.51 -9.58
N SER A 195 -0.69 -28.67 -9.32
CA SER A 195 -1.13 -29.62 -8.30
C SER A 195 -1.10 -28.99 -6.90
N ARG A 196 -0.02 -28.28 -6.58
CA ARG A 196 0.11 -27.53 -5.32
C ARG A 196 -0.93 -26.43 -5.20
N PHE A 197 -1.08 -25.59 -6.22
CA PHE A 197 -2.07 -24.51 -6.23
C PHE A 197 -3.48 -25.07 -5.97
N LYS A 198 -3.88 -26.11 -6.72
CA LYS A 198 -5.17 -26.78 -6.57
C LYS A 198 -5.38 -27.33 -5.15
N SER A 199 -4.35 -27.92 -4.55
CA SER A 199 -4.44 -28.51 -3.21
C SER A 199 -4.74 -27.48 -2.11
N PHE A 200 -4.34 -26.22 -2.30
CA PHE A 200 -4.47 -25.17 -1.28
C PHE A 200 -5.59 -24.16 -1.57
N PHE A 201 -5.87 -23.87 -2.85
CA PHE A 201 -6.88 -22.89 -3.26
C PHE A 201 -8.17 -23.53 -3.80
N GLY A 202 -8.14 -24.79 -4.18
CA GLY A 202 -9.28 -25.53 -4.76
C GLY A 202 -9.18 -25.69 -6.26
N ASP A 203 -10.20 -26.30 -6.87
CA ASP A 203 -10.21 -26.60 -8.30
C ASP A 203 -10.19 -25.31 -9.17
N PRO A 204 -9.24 -25.20 -10.12
CA PRO A 204 -9.15 -24.08 -11.05
C PRO A 204 -10.39 -23.85 -11.92
N SER A 205 -10.99 -24.94 -12.40
CA SER A 205 -12.24 -24.90 -13.15
C SER A 205 -13.40 -25.30 -12.24
N SER A 206 -14.28 -24.36 -11.93
CA SER A 206 -15.36 -24.54 -10.95
C SER A 206 -16.59 -23.70 -11.28
N LYS A 207 -17.75 -24.06 -10.70
CA LYS A 207 -18.99 -23.30 -10.81
C LYS A 207 -19.51 -22.87 -9.44
N TRP A 208 -20.11 -21.68 -9.38
CA TRP A 208 -20.66 -21.10 -8.16
C TRP A 208 -22.01 -20.45 -8.46
N GLU A 209 -23.01 -20.72 -7.64
CA GLU A 209 -24.33 -20.07 -7.72
C GLU A 209 -24.37 -18.91 -6.72
N VAL A 210 -24.45 -17.67 -7.20
CA VAL A 210 -24.49 -16.46 -6.36
C VAL A 210 -25.46 -15.45 -6.96
N GLY A 211 -26.32 -14.82 -6.16
CA GLY A 211 -27.28 -13.83 -6.64
C GLY A 211 -28.16 -14.29 -7.81
N ASN A 212 -28.56 -15.57 -7.84
CA ASN A 212 -29.27 -16.20 -8.98
C ASN A 212 -28.52 -16.09 -10.33
N HIS A 213 -27.18 -16.11 -10.27
CA HIS A 213 -26.28 -16.21 -11.42
C HIS A 213 -25.37 -17.42 -11.24
N THR A 214 -24.97 -18.02 -12.35
CA THR A 214 -23.95 -19.06 -12.38
C THR A 214 -22.61 -18.42 -12.76
N ILE A 215 -21.68 -18.35 -11.81
CA ILE A 215 -20.29 -17.92 -12.04
C ILE A 215 -19.47 -19.14 -12.42
N VAL A 216 -18.73 -19.04 -13.52
CA VAL A 216 -17.90 -20.12 -14.04
C VAL A 216 -16.45 -19.66 -14.03
N LEU A 217 -15.63 -20.26 -13.17
CA LEU A 217 -14.18 -20.10 -13.22
C LEU A 217 -13.66 -21.16 -14.19
N LEU A 218 -12.86 -20.75 -15.16
CA LEU A 218 -12.26 -21.67 -16.13
C LEU A 218 -10.76 -21.46 -16.23
N ASP A 219 -10.02 -22.53 -16.00
CA ASP A 219 -8.57 -22.59 -16.23
C ASP A 219 -8.26 -22.67 -17.73
N THR A 220 -8.34 -21.52 -18.39
CA THR A 220 -8.00 -21.37 -19.80
C THR A 220 -6.50 -21.53 -20.07
N ILE A 221 -5.67 -21.40 -19.05
CA ILE A 221 -4.22 -21.57 -19.13
C ILE A 221 -3.89 -23.03 -19.39
N SER A 222 -4.35 -23.93 -18.53
CA SER A 222 -4.18 -25.38 -18.71
C SER A 222 -4.96 -25.89 -19.93
N LEU A 223 -6.11 -25.28 -20.25
CA LEU A 223 -6.87 -25.61 -21.45
C LEU A 223 -6.09 -25.33 -22.74
N SER A 224 -5.15 -24.37 -22.70
CA SER A 224 -4.28 -23.99 -23.81
C SER A 224 -3.03 -24.87 -23.95
N ASP A 225 -2.87 -25.91 -23.11
CA ASP A 225 -1.80 -26.89 -23.28
C ASP A 225 -2.13 -27.85 -24.43
N SER A 226 -1.35 -27.76 -25.50
CA SER A 226 -1.49 -28.57 -26.71
C SER A 226 -0.63 -29.84 -26.69
N LYS A 227 0.26 -29.99 -25.69
CA LYS A 227 1.23 -31.08 -25.60
C LYS A 227 0.88 -32.10 -24.52
N SER A 228 0.33 -31.67 -23.39
CA SER A 228 -0.01 -32.54 -22.27
C SER A 228 -1.53 -32.69 -22.11
N GLU A 229 -2.05 -33.82 -22.62
CA GLU A 229 -3.46 -34.19 -22.40
C GLU A 229 -3.80 -34.29 -20.91
N ARG A 230 -2.83 -34.64 -20.05
CA ARG A 230 -3.04 -34.72 -18.59
C ARG A 230 -3.40 -33.35 -17.99
N VAL A 231 -2.87 -32.28 -18.56
CA VAL A 231 -3.12 -30.90 -18.14
C VAL A 231 -4.41 -30.39 -18.78
N SER A 232 -4.56 -30.51 -20.10
CA SER A 232 -5.66 -29.90 -20.83
C SER A 232 -6.99 -30.66 -20.76
N SER A 233 -6.98 -31.97 -20.53
CA SER A 233 -8.22 -32.76 -20.39
C SER A 233 -9.06 -32.33 -19.19
N VAL A 234 -8.44 -31.94 -18.07
CA VAL A 234 -9.15 -31.58 -16.84
C VAL A 234 -10.10 -30.37 -17.03
N PRO A 235 -9.64 -29.19 -17.51
CA PRO A 235 -10.54 -28.08 -17.82
C PRO A 235 -11.45 -28.38 -19.01
N ARG A 236 -11.02 -29.18 -20.00
CA ARG A 236 -11.84 -29.57 -21.15
C ARG A 236 -13.05 -30.42 -20.73
N ASP A 237 -12.86 -31.38 -19.82
CA ASP A 237 -13.91 -32.24 -19.28
C ASP A 237 -14.89 -31.47 -18.41
N PHE A 238 -14.40 -30.48 -17.65
CA PHE A 238 -15.30 -29.55 -16.96
C PHE A 238 -16.16 -28.77 -17.96
N LEU A 239 -15.54 -28.19 -18.99
CA LEU A 239 -16.22 -27.39 -20.01
C LEU A 239 -17.26 -28.22 -20.78
N ASN A 240 -16.93 -29.45 -21.16
CA ASN A 240 -17.83 -30.37 -21.85
C ASN A 240 -19.06 -30.72 -21.00
N ARG A 241 -18.85 -31.12 -19.73
CA ARG A 241 -19.96 -31.44 -18.81
C ARG A 241 -20.81 -30.21 -18.48
N PHE A 242 -20.19 -29.03 -18.40
CA PHE A 242 -20.92 -27.79 -18.17
C PHE A 242 -21.81 -27.41 -19.37
N ALA A 243 -21.35 -27.65 -20.60
CA ALA A 243 -22.13 -27.39 -21.82
C ALA A 243 -23.40 -28.25 -21.92
N GLU A 244 -23.41 -29.43 -21.30
CA GLU A 244 -24.58 -30.30 -21.18
C GLU A 244 -25.56 -29.86 -20.10
N SER A 245 -25.12 -29.02 -19.16
CA SER A 245 -25.95 -28.54 -18.06
C SER A 245 -26.97 -27.50 -18.55
N PRO A 246 -28.24 -27.58 -18.11
CA PRO A 246 -29.24 -26.57 -18.43
C PRO A 246 -28.78 -25.17 -18.03
N LYS A 247 -29.08 -24.17 -18.86
CA LYS A 247 -28.83 -22.76 -18.57
C LYS A 247 -30.03 -22.18 -17.81
N SER A 248 -30.11 -22.48 -16.52
CA SER A 248 -31.20 -22.00 -15.65
C SER A 248 -31.03 -20.53 -15.24
N ASN A 249 -29.78 -20.08 -15.08
CA ASN A 249 -29.43 -18.72 -14.68
C ASN A 249 -28.51 -18.06 -15.73
N PRO A 250 -28.45 -16.72 -15.78
CA PRO A 250 -27.40 -16.00 -16.50
C PRO A 250 -26.02 -16.46 -16.03
N ARG A 251 -25.09 -16.58 -16.98
CA ARG A 251 -23.75 -17.11 -16.74
C ARG A 251 -22.70 -16.01 -16.87
N ILE A 252 -21.80 -15.93 -15.89
CA ILE A 252 -20.66 -15.01 -15.91
C ILE A 252 -19.38 -15.84 -15.90
N LEU A 253 -18.51 -15.64 -16.87
CA LEU A 253 -17.27 -16.39 -17.03
C LEU A 253 -16.10 -15.62 -16.45
N PHE A 254 -15.31 -16.26 -15.59
CA PHE A 254 -14.05 -15.74 -15.08
C PHE A 254 -12.89 -16.55 -15.66
N THR A 255 -11.95 -15.84 -16.29
CA THR A 255 -10.67 -16.37 -16.78
C THR A 255 -9.54 -15.53 -16.20
N HIS A 256 -8.32 -16.07 -16.17
CA HIS A 256 -7.16 -15.22 -15.89
C HIS A 256 -6.72 -14.52 -17.17
N VAL A 257 -6.29 -15.29 -18.18
CA VAL A 257 -5.89 -14.73 -19.48
C VAL A 257 -7.14 -14.31 -20.28
N PRO A 258 -7.14 -13.10 -20.87
CA PRO A 258 -8.23 -12.63 -21.70
C PRO A 258 -8.55 -13.52 -22.90
N LEU A 259 -9.79 -13.44 -23.38
CA LEU A 259 -10.19 -14.09 -24.63
C LEU A 259 -9.59 -13.37 -25.84
N TRP A 260 -9.42 -14.12 -26.93
CA TRP A 260 -8.91 -13.58 -28.19
C TRP A 260 -9.71 -12.36 -28.65
N ARG A 261 -9.02 -11.31 -29.08
CA ARG A 261 -9.59 -10.07 -29.60
C ARG A 261 -8.73 -9.48 -30.70
N ASP A 262 -9.34 -8.76 -31.63
CA ASP A 262 -8.63 -7.98 -32.64
C ASP A 262 -8.27 -6.59 -32.08
N PRO A 263 -6.98 -6.27 -31.87
CA PRO A 263 -6.56 -4.99 -31.29
C PRO A 263 -6.84 -3.78 -32.20
N VAL A 264 -7.11 -4.00 -33.50
CA VAL A 264 -7.40 -2.91 -34.46
C VAL A 264 -8.86 -2.50 -34.37
N SER A 265 -9.78 -3.48 -34.34
CA SER A 265 -11.23 -3.21 -34.34
C SER A 265 -11.83 -3.13 -32.94
N GLN A 266 -11.32 -3.87 -31.96
CA GLN A 266 -11.84 -3.93 -30.60
C GLN A 266 -11.00 -3.09 -29.64
N THR A 267 -11.28 -1.78 -29.59
CA THR A 267 -10.61 -0.86 -28.67
C THR A 267 -11.14 -0.99 -27.24
N CYS A 268 -10.25 -0.91 -26.25
CA CYS A 268 -10.50 -1.14 -24.82
C CYS A 268 -11.39 -0.14 -24.07
N GLY A 269 -11.89 0.91 -24.74
CA GLY A 269 -12.68 1.96 -24.11
C GLY A 269 -11.86 2.99 -23.30
N PRO A 270 -12.54 3.98 -22.69
CA PRO A 270 -11.92 5.18 -22.12
C PRO A 270 -11.21 4.98 -20.77
N ASP A 271 -11.55 3.92 -20.04
CA ASP A 271 -11.00 3.65 -18.70
C ASP A 271 -9.58 3.05 -18.73
N ARG A 272 -9.11 2.57 -19.89
CA ARG A 272 -7.72 2.15 -20.11
C ARG A 272 -6.76 3.32 -19.91
N GLU A 273 -5.71 3.12 -19.11
CA GLU A 273 -4.66 4.13 -18.92
C GLU A 273 -3.74 4.23 -20.14
N SER A 274 -3.34 3.09 -20.69
CA SER A 274 -2.51 3.02 -21.89
C SER A 274 -3.23 3.63 -23.10
N LYS A 275 -2.47 4.39 -23.88
CA LYS A 275 -2.92 4.94 -25.18
C LYS A 275 -2.48 4.10 -26.37
N LYS A 276 -1.71 3.04 -26.10
CA LYS A 276 -1.32 2.08 -27.13
C LYS A 276 -2.48 1.10 -27.37
N PRO A 277 -2.63 0.56 -28.59
CA PRO A 277 -3.50 -0.58 -28.85
C PRO A 277 -3.23 -1.74 -27.88
N PHE A 278 -4.23 -2.62 -27.72
CA PHE A 278 -4.08 -3.81 -26.88
C PHE A 278 -2.90 -4.66 -27.38
N PRO A 279 -1.98 -5.09 -26.50
CA PRO A 279 -0.80 -5.84 -26.92
C PRO A 279 -1.18 -7.26 -27.35
N MET A 280 -0.66 -7.70 -28.49
CA MET A 280 -0.75 -9.09 -28.94
C MET A 280 0.64 -9.70 -28.87
N GLU A 281 0.99 -10.24 -27.71
CA GLU A 281 2.34 -10.71 -27.39
C GLU A 281 2.29 -12.15 -26.87
N GLN A 282 3.32 -12.92 -27.23
CA GLN A 282 3.52 -14.29 -26.77
C GLN A 282 4.99 -14.47 -26.39
N GLY A 283 5.24 -15.16 -25.29
CA GLY A 283 6.57 -15.45 -24.77
C GLY A 283 6.60 -16.76 -23.98
N LEU A 284 7.73 -17.01 -23.33
CA LEU A 284 7.86 -18.18 -22.45
C LEU A 284 6.92 -18.03 -21.25
N GLN A 285 5.99 -18.98 -21.08
CA GLN A 285 5.00 -18.99 -20.00
C GLN A 285 4.11 -17.72 -19.94
N TYR A 286 3.86 -17.08 -21.09
CA TYR A 286 3.08 -15.85 -21.17
C TYR A 286 2.43 -15.67 -22.54
N GLN A 287 1.17 -15.24 -22.57
CA GLN A 287 0.45 -14.83 -23.77
C GLN A 287 -0.66 -13.85 -23.38
N THR A 288 -0.81 -12.74 -24.10
CA THR A 288 -1.75 -11.66 -23.73
C THR A 288 -3.23 -12.02 -23.90
N VAL A 289 -3.53 -13.01 -24.75
CA VAL A 289 -4.87 -13.57 -24.97
C VAL A 289 -4.75 -15.06 -25.25
N ILE A 290 -5.76 -15.86 -24.94
CA ILE A 290 -5.80 -17.25 -25.40
C ILE A 290 -6.15 -17.33 -26.89
N ASP A 291 -5.94 -18.50 -27.49
CA ASP A 291 -6.14 -18.69 -28.93
C ASP A 291 -7.60 -18.53 -29.36
N VAL A 292 -7.81 -18.17 -30.63
CA VAL A 292 -9.14 -17.89 -31.20
C VAL A 292 -10.08 -19.09 -31.12
N ASP A 293 -9.59 -20.29 -31.42
CA ASP A 293 -10.40 -21.51 -31.43
C ASP A 293 -10.86 -21.89 -30.01
N ILE A 294 -9.95 -21.78 -29.03
CA ILE A 294 -10.27 -22.00 -27.61
C ILE A 294 -11.26 -20.93 -27.13
N SER A 295 -11.06 -19.66 -27.48
CA SER A 295 -11.96 -18.57 -27.13
C SER A 295 -13.39 -18.82 -27.64
N GLN A 296 -13.52 -19.22 -28.90
CA GLN A 296 -14.82 -19.52 -29.51
C GLN A 296 -15.47 -20.77 -28.92
N GLU A 297 -14.70 -21.81 -28.64
CA GLU A 297 -15.19 -23.00 -27.95
C GLU A 297 -15.75 -22.66 -26.56
N VAL A 298 -15.00 -21.89 -25.77
CA VAL A 298 -15.38 -21.47 -24.42
C VAL A 298 -16.66 -20.64 -24.46
N LEU A 299 -16.72 -19.63 -25.32
CA LEU A 299 -17.92 -18.78 -25.48
C LEU A 299 -19.15 -19.59 -25.88
N THR A 300 -18.99 -20.50 -26.84
CA THR A 300 -20.09 -21.32 -27.36
C THR A 300 -20.61 -22.35 -26.34
N LYS A 301 -19.72 -22.94 -25.53
CA LYS A 301 -20.08 -23.95 -24.54
C LYS A 301 -20.63 -23.36 -23.24
N ILE A 302 -20.08 -22.23 -22.80
CA ILE A 302 -20.52 -21.57 -21.57
C ILE A 302 -21.75 -20.71 -21.84
N GLU A 303 -21.80 -20.05 -23.00
CA GLU A 303 -22.79 -19.03 -23.34
C GLU A 303 -22.88 -17.92 -22.26
N PRO A 304 -21.79 -17.20 -21.94
CA PRO A 304 -21.80 -16.17 -20.91
C PRO A 304 -22.48 -14.88 -21.40
N SER A 305 -23.06 -14.10 -20.47
CA SER A 305 -23.47 -12.71 -20.72
C SER A 305 -22.32 -11.73 -20.46
N LEU A 306 -21.46 -12.04 -19.48
CA LEU A 306 -20.30 -11.26 -19.08
C LEU A 306 -19.09 -12.17 -18.90
N VAL A 307 -17.92 -11.69 -19.33
CA VAL A 307 -16.61 -12.30 -19.07
C VAL A 307 -15.77 -11.32 -18.26
N LEU A 308 -15.13 -11.78 -17.19
CA LEU A 308 -14.11 -11.01 -16.47
C LEU A 308 -12.75 -11.72 -16.58
N SER A 309 -11.73 -10.99 -17.03
CA SER A 309 -10.35 -11.46 -17.17
C SER A 309 -9.35 -10.60 -16.39
N GLY A 310 -8.11 -11.08 -16.19
CA GLY A 310 -6.98 -10.37 -15.60
C GLY A 310 -5.80 -10.23 -16.58
N ASP A 311 -4.57 -10.47 -16.11
CA ASP A 311 -3.30 -10.59 -16.87
C ASP A 311 -2.78 -9.29 -17.53
N ASP A 312 -3.59 -8.52 -18.27
CA ASP A 312 -3.12 -7.28 -18.94
C ASP A 312 -2.83 -6.12 -17.96
N HIS A 313 -3.22 -6.28 -16.70
CA HIS A 313 -3.11 -5.32 -15.59
C HIS A 313 -3.84 -3.97 -15.79
N ASP A 314 -4.14 -3.55 -17.01
CA ASP A 314 -4.91 -2.34 -17.33
C ASP A 314 -6.35 -2.71 -17.72
N PHE A 315 -7.24 -1.72 -17.60
CA PHE A 315 -8.64 -1.94 -17.94
C PHE A 315 -8.81 -2.13 -19.45
N CYS A 316 -9.63 -3.10 -19.85
CA CYS A 316 -10.08 -3.21 -21.22
C CYS A 316 -11.51 -3.73 -21.28
N ARG A 317 -12.35 -3.11 -22.10
CA ARG A 317 -13.72 -3.55 -22.34
C ARG A 317 -13.93 -3.80 -23.82
N VAL A 318 -14.38 -5.01 -24.18
CA VAL A 318 -14.65 -5.44 -25.55
C VAL A 318 -15.91 -6.29 -25.61
N ASN A 319 -16.46 -6.49 -26.82
CA ASN A 319 -17.60 -7.37 -27.04
C ASN A 319 -17.21 -8.55 -27.94
N HIS A 320 -17.60 -9.76 -27.54
CA HIS A 320 -17.39 -10.99 -28.28
C HIS A 320 -18.67 -11.48 -28.91
N LYS A 321 -18.64 -11.74 -30.21
CA LYS A 321 -19.75 -12.39 -30.91
C LYS A 321 -19.48 -13.88 -31.01
N TYR A 322 -20.47 -14.70 -30.72
CA TYR A 322 -20.39 -16.15 -30.82
C TYR A 322 -21.75 -16.74 -31.21
N HIS A 323 -21.75 -18.01 -31.62
CA HIS A 323 -22.98 -18.71 -32.00
C HIS A 323 -23.39 -19.67 -30.89
N SER A 324 -24.57 -19.46 -30.31
CA SER A 324 -25.16 -20.34 -29.31
C SER A 324 -26.25 -21.21 -29.96
N LYS A 325 -26.82 -22.15 -29.18
CA LYS A 325 -27.99 -22.92 -29.63
C LYS A 325 -29.21 -22.05 -29.95
N ARG A 326 -29.23 -20.80 -29.46
CA ARG A 326 -30.32 -19.82 -29.64
C ARG A 326 -30.06 -18.84 -30.79
N GLY A 327 -28.91 -18.92 -31.46
CA GLY A 327 -28.52 -18.04 -32.57
C GLY A 327 -27.26 -17.25 -32.25
N GLN A 328 -27.14 -16.06 -32.84
CA GLN A 328 -25.99 -15.19 -32.60
C GLN A 328 -26.15 -14.45 -31.27
N GLU A 329 -25.21 -14.67 -30.35
CA GLU A 329 -25.16 -14.01 -29.04
C GLU A 329 -23.94 -13.09 -28.95
N THR A 330 -23.92 -12.25 -27.92
CA THR A 330 -22.79 -11.36 -27.62
C THR A 330 -22.50 -11.39 -26.13
N ALA A 331 -21.23 -11.52 -25.77
CA ALA A 331 -20.75 -11.40 -24.39
C ALA A 331 -19.86 -10.16 -24.28
N GLU A 332 -20.09 -9.32 -23.27
CA GLU A 332 -19.13 -8.29 -22.90
C GLU A 332 -17.95 -8.94 -22.16
N GLU A 333 -16.72 -8.59 -22.48
CA GLU A 333 -15.55 -8.92 -21.67
C GLU A 333 -14.97 -7.65 -21.04
N VAL A 334 -14.76 -7.69 -19.73
CA VAL A 334 -14.01 -6.70 -18.97
C VAL A 334 -12.74 -7.35 -18.45
N THR A 335 -11.60 -6.94 -19.00
CA THR A 335 -10.29 -7.19 -18.39
C THR A 335 -10.13 -6.27 -17.20
N VAL A 336 -10.18 -6.86 -16.02
CA VAL A 336 -10.14 -6.22 -14.71
C VAL A 336 -8.73 -5.70 -14.48
N LYS A 337 -8.68 -4.43 -14.08
CA LYS A 337 -7.43 -3.76 -13.76
C LYS A 337 -6.79 -4.39 -12.52
N SER A 338 -5.46 -4.50 -12.52
CA SER A 338 -4.71 -5.03 -11.38
C SER A 338 -5.01 -4.22 -10.11
N CYS A 339 -5.16 -4.94 -9.00
CA CYS A 339 -5.31 -4.33 -7.68
C CYS A 339 -3.96 -4.01 -7.01
N ALA A 340 -2.85 -4.43 -7.62
CA ALA A 340 -1.50 -4.20 -7.15
C ALA A 340 -0.93 -2.86 -7.61
N MET A 341 -0.08 -2.27 -6.78
CA MET A 341 0.53 -0.96 -7.09
C MET A 341 1.84 -1.04 -7.88
N ASN A 342 2.37 -2.23 -8.12
CA ASN A 342 3.66 -2.50 -8.77
C ASN A 342 3.55 -3.08 -10.19
N MET A 343 2.37 -2.98 -10.83
CA MET A 343 2.07 -3.61 -12.12
C MET A 343 2.02 -2.66 -13.32
N GLY A 344 2.86 -1.64 -13.31
CA GLY A 344 3.01 -0.72 -14.45
C GLY A 344 1.84 0.24 -14.68
N ILE A 345 0.77 0.13 -13.90
CA ILE A 345 -0.39 1.04 -13.91
C ILE A 345 -0.30 2.11 -12.80
N SER A 346 -0.92 3.26 -13.04
CA SER A 346 -0.88 4.39 -12.10
C SER A 346 -2.07 4.45 -11.13
N ARG A 347 -3.19 3.79 -11.48
CA ARG A 347 -4.43 3.78 -10.70
C ARG A 347 -4.98 2.36 -10.53
N PRO A 348 -4.45 1.55 -9.58
CA PRO A 348 -4.98 0.22 -9.28
C PRO A 348 -6.48 0.26 -9.00
N ALA A 349 -7.20 -0.81 -9.33
CA ALA A 349 -8.64 -0.88 -9.13
C ALA A 349 -9.11 -2.31 -8.85
N ILE A 350 -10.40 -2.45 -8.53
CA ILE A 350 -11.13 -3.71 -8.48
C ILE A 350 -12.40 -3.55 -9.33
N GLN A 351 -12.98 -4.66 -9.77
CA GLN A 351 -14.28 -4.65 -10.45
C GLN A 351 -15.39 -4.98 -9.45
N LEU A 352 -16.46 -4.19 -9.44
CA LEU A 352 -17.63 -4.42 -8.61
C LEU A 352 -18.81 -4.85 -9.47
N LEU A 353 -19.55 -5.86 -9.02
CA LEU A 353 -20.77 -6.33 -9.66
C LEU A 353 -21.91 -6.28 -8.65
N SER A 354 -23.05 -5.76 -9.09
CA SER A 354 -24.32 -5.80 -8.37
C SER A 354 -25.26 -6.70 -9.18
N LEU A 355 -25.61 -7.86 -8.63
CA LEU A 355 -26.33 -8.92 -9.32
C LEU A 355 -27.78 -8.97 -8.83
N TYR A 356 -28.74 -8.88 -9.74
CA TYR A 356 -30.16 -8.96 -9.40
C TYR A 356 -30.92 -9.69 -10.51
N ASN A 357 -31.36 -10.91 -10.22
CA ASN A 357 -32.12 -11.74 -11.16
C ASN A 357 -33.30 -12.40 -10.42
N PRO A 358 -34.46 -11.71 -10.32
CA PRO A 358 -35.65 -12.28 -9.71
C PRO A 358 -36.25 -13.39 -10.59
N GLN A 359 -36.86 -14.41 -9.99
CA GLN A 359 -37.33 -15.58 -10.74
C GLN A 359 -38.56 -15.30 -11.64
N ASP A 360 -39.31 -14.24 -11.34
CA ASP A 360 -40.55 -13.85 -12.06
C ASP A 360 -40.31 -12.84 -13.19
N SER A 361 -39.07 -12.37 -13.41
CA SER A 361 -38.75 -11.41 -14.47
C SER A 361 -38.63 -12.07 -15.84
N LEU A 362 -39.10 -11.38 -16.88
CA LEU A 362 -38.93 -11.78 -18.27
C LEU A 362 -37.43 -11.89 -18.59
N ALA A 363 -37.05 -12.87 -19.41
CA ALA A 363 -35.66 -13.19 -19.78
C ALA A 363 -34.89 -12.06 -20.50
N SER A 364 -35.49 -10.89 -20.71
CA SER A 364 -34.93 -9.73 -21.42
C SER A 364 -34.48 -8.58 -20.50
N GLU A 365 -34.59 -8.71 -19.18
CA GLU A 365 -34.15 -7.67 -18.24
C GLU A 365 -32.65 -7.77 -17.93
N GLU A 366 -31.99 -6.63 -17.78
CA GLU A 366 -30.58 -6.55 -17.36
C GLU A 366 -30.45 -7.13 -15.93
N THR A 367 -29.59 -8.14 -15.76
CA THR A 367 -29.49 -8.92 -14.51
C THR A 367 -28.26 -8.58 -13.68
N TYR A 368 -27.37 -7.74 -14.21
CA TYR A 368 -26.18 -7.28 -13.52
C TYR A 368 -25.87 -5.82 -13.86
N HIS A 369 -25.34 -5.09 -12.89
CA HIS A 369 -24.63 -3.83 -13.12
C HIS A 369 -23.17 -4.01 -12.73
N THR A 370 -22.27 -3.33 -13.42
CA THR A 370 -20.82 -3.45 -13.16
C THR A 370 -20.15 -2.08 -13.12
N ASN A 371 -19.24 -1.87 -12.17
CA ASN A 371 -18.54 -0.61 -12.01
C ASN A 371 -17.09 -0.81 -11.54
N ILE A 372 -16.17 -0.06 -12.14
CA ILE A 372 -14.76 -0.05 -11.73
C ILE A 372 -14.61 0.77 -10.44
N CYS A 373 -13.99 0.17 -9.42
CA CYS A 373 -13.66 0.86 -8.18
C CYS A 373 -12.15 1.11 -8.07
N TYR A 374 -11.75 2.36 -8.31
CA TYR A 374 -10.36 2.77 -8.17
C TYR A 374 -9.89 2.74 -6.71
N LEU A 375 -8.76 2.06 -6.49
CA LEU A 375 -8.05 2.05 -5.23
C LEU A 375 -7.28 3.38 -5.03
N PRO A 376 -6.85 3.68 -3.79
CA PRO A 376 -6.10 4.90 -3.50
C PRO A 376 -4.82 4.96 -4.33
N ASN A 377 -4.51 6.13 -4.89
CA ASN A 377 -3.28 6.33 -5.63
C ASN A 377 -2.07 5.96 -4.75
N PRO A 378 -1.30 4.93 -5.11
CA PRO A 378 -0.24 4.39 -4.26
C PRO A 378 0.91 5.38 -4.06
N TYR A 379 1.24 6.13 -5.10
CA TYR A 379 2.39 7.05 -5.11
C TYR A 379 2.12 8.35 -4.37
N LYS A 380 0.85 8.74 -4.18
CA LYS A 380 0.50 9.98 -3.49
C LYS A 380 0.93 9.96 -2.03
N ALA A 381 0.66 8.87 -1.31
CA ALA A 381 1.09 8.73 0.08
C ALA A 381 2.62 8.73 0.19
N LEU A 382 3.31 7.92 -0.63
CA LEU A 382 4.76 7.83 -0.66
C LEU A 382 5.44 9.19 -0.91
N LYS A 383 4.97 9.95 -1.91
CA LYS A 383 5.48 11.30 -2.20
C LYS A 383 5.33 12.22 -1.00
N MET A 384 4.18 12.16 -0.31
CA MET A 384 3.93 13.01 0.86
C MET A 384 4.81 12.62 2.05
N TYR A 385 5.03 11.33 2.29
CA TYR A 385 5.97 10.87 3.32
C TYR A 385 7.39 11.34 3.02
N ILE A 386 7.87 11.21 1.78
CA ILE A 386 9.20 11.68 1.38
C ILE A 386 9.31 13.20 1.54
N CYS A 387 8.35 13.97 1.03
CA CYS A 387 8.36 15.43 1.15
C CYS A 387 8.34 15.90 2.62
N THR A 388 7.51 15.27 3.47
CA THR A 388 7.47 15.60 4.90
C THR A 388 8.75 15.19 5.61
N TYR A 389 9.40 14.09 5.23
CA TYR A 389 10.70 13.69 5.78
C TYR A 389 11.80 14.67 5.42
N VAL A 390 11.91 15.06 4.15
CA VAL A 390 12.85 16.10 3.72
C VAL A 390 12.58 17.40 4.47
N GLY A 391 11.32 17.83 4.57
CA GLY A 391 10.93 19.00 5.35
C GLY A 391 11.29 18.90 6.84
N THR A 392 11.14 17.72 7.43
CA THR A 392 11.53 17.43 8.83
C THR A 392 13.04 17.60 9.03
N ILE A 393 13.85 17.04 8.12
CA ILE A 393 15.32 17.18 8.19
C ILE A 393 15.74 18.63 7.99
N LEU A 394 15.18 19.33 7.00
CA LEU A 394 15.47 20.74 6.76
C LEU A 394 15.09 21.61 7.97
N PHE A 395 13.96 21.32 8.61
CA PHE A 395 13.55 22.00 9.84
C PHE A 395 14.55 21.74 10.98
N LEU A 396 15.01 20.51 11.17
CA LEU A 396 16.02 20.19 12.18
C LEU A 396 17.36 20.87 11.88
N VAL A 397 17.78 20.93 10.61
CA VAL A 397 18.97 21.69 10.18
C VAL A 397 18.79 23.18 10.53
N TRP A 398 17.61 23.75 10.24
CA TRP A 398 17.33 25.16 10.51
C TRP A 398 17.42 25.49 12.01
N VAL A 399 16.83 24.65 12.87
CA VAL A 399 16.87 24.82 14.33
C VAL A 399 18.30 24.72 14.89
N HIS A 400 19.12 23.80 14.39
CA HIS A 400 20.47 23.55 14.96
C HIS A 400 21.55 24.50 14.41
N PHE A 401 21.52 24.79 13.11
CA PHE A 401 22.59 25.57 12.45
C PHE A 401 22.26 27.06 12.34
N PHE A 402 20.97 27.43 12.36
CA PHE A 402 20.52 28.82 12.19
C PHE A 402 19.58 29.32 13.31
N PRO A 403 19.93 29.15 14.60
CA PRO A 403 19.04 29.44 15.73
C PRO A 403 18.60 30.91 15.81
N LYS A 404 19.45 31.87 15.41
CA LYS A 404 19.09 33.30 15.37
C LYS A 404 17.95 33.58 14.38
N SER A 405 18.00 32.96 13.22
CA SER A 405 16.97 33.08 12.18
C SER A 405 15.67 32.41 12.65
N PHE A 406 15.78 31.19 13.18
CA PHE A 406 14.68 30.45 13.78
C PHE A 406 13.97 31.24 14.88
N ASN A 407 14.73 31.72 15.87
CA ASN A 407 14.21 32.48 16.99
C ASN A 407 13.54 33.77 16.53
N LYS A 408 14.13 34.53 15.58
CA LYS A 408 13.54 35.77 15.05
C LYS A 408 12.16 35.53 14.43
N ILE A 409 12.03 34.47 13.62
CA ILE A 409 10.76 34.13 12.95
C ILE A 409 9.76 33.60 13.97
N PHE A 410 10.18 32.70 14.86
CA PHE A 410 9.31 32.13 15.89
C PHE A 410 8.77 33.21 16.84
N THR A 411 9.63 34.14 17.31
CA THR A 411 9.19 35.25 18.16
C THR A 411 8.21 36.17 17.43
N SER A 412 8.41 36.42 16.13
CA SER A 412 7.48 37.24 15.34
C SER A 412 6.10 36.59 15.20
N ILE A 413 6.05 35.28 14.97
CA ILE A 413 4.80 34.52 14.86
C ILE A 413 4.07 34.47 16.20
N VAL A 414 4.81 34.20 17.28
CA VAL A 414 4.25 34.20 18.63
C VAL A 414 3.74 35.59 18.98
N ASP A 415 4.53 36.65 18.86
CA ASP A 415 4.12 38.02 19.16
C ASP A 415 2.86 38.45 18.38
N ARG A 416 2.73 38.06 17.11
CA ARG A 416 1.52 38.31 16.31
C ARG A 416 0.29 37.60 16.90
N LYS A 417 0.42 36.32 17.23
CA LYS A 417 -0.67 35.51 17.79
C LYS A 417 -1.04 35.95 19.22
N THR A 418 -0.05 36.33 20.03
CA THR A 418 -0.27 36.86 21.38
C THR A 418 -0.97 38.22 21.31
N ARG A 419 -0.63 39.11 20.36
CA ARG A 419 -1.35 40.37 20.15
C ARG A 419 -2.81 40.16 19.72
N GLU A 420 -3.08 39.19 18.85
CA GLU A 420 -4.46 38.82 18.49
C GLU A 420 -5.28 38.33 19.69
N VAL A 421 -4.68 37.53 20.59
CA VAL A 421 -5.36 37.03 21.80
C VAL A 421 -5.49 38.10 22.89
N ILE A 422 -4.49 38.96 23.08
CA ILE A 422 -4.51 40.08 24.03
C ILE A 422 -5.57 41.11 23.63
N ASN A 423 -5.84 41.29 22.34
CA ASN A 423 -6.91 42.18 21.87
C ASN A 423 -8.33 41.67 22.21
N VAL A 424 -8.49 40.44 22.72
CA VAL A 424 -9.78 39.83 23.07
C VAL A 424 -10.02 39.79 24.60
N LEU A 425 -9.00 40.03 25.43
CA LEU A 425 -9.13 39.98 26.91
C LEU A 425 -8.36 41.15 27.57
N PRO A 426 -9.02 41.99 28.39
CA PRO A 426 -8.33 43.08 29.07
C PRO A 426 -7.68 42.55 30.34
N ILE A 427 -6.36 42.33 30.32
CA ILE A 427 -5.58 42.09 31.54
C ILE A 427 -4.36 43.02 31.55
N ALA A 428 -4.19 43.72 32.68
CA ALA A 428 -3.12 44.66 32.95
C ALA A 428 -1.73 44.02 32.83
N THR A 429 -0.86 44.66 32.06
CA THR A 429 0.48 44.17 31.71
C THR A 429 1.51 44.56 32.78
N LYS A 430 2.04 43.58 33.53
CA LYS A 430 3.44 43.64 33.95
C LYS A 430 4.28 43.33 32.71
N LYS A 431 5.18 44.23 32.32
CA LYS A 431 6.21 43.98 31.29
C LYS A 431 6.96 42.70 31.66
N LEU A 432 6.60 41.57 31.05
CA LEU A 432 7.47 40.41 30.99
C LEU A 432 8.66 40.82 30.13
N ASP A 433 9.85 40.80 30.72
CA ASP A 433 11.09 41.17 30.03
C ASP A 433 11.50 40.06 29.06
N VAL A 434 10.91 40.07 27.87
CA VAL A 434 11.15 39.12 26.78
C VAL A 434 12.60 39.20 26.27
N ARG A 435 13.35 40.29 26.57
CA ARG A 435 14.75 40.44 26.15
C ARG A 435 15.70 39.51 26.92
N ALA A 436 15.52 39.33 28.22
CA ALA A 436 16.38 38.46 29.03
C ALA A 436 16.29 36.98 28.58
N SER A 437 15.08 36.49 28.29
CA SER A 437 14.85 35.14 27.75
C SER A 437 15.47 34.93 26.37
N ARG A 438 15.59 35.99 25.56
CA ARG A 438 16.11 35.94 24.19
C ARG A 438 17.63 35.75 24.17
N ASP A 439 18.35 36.38 25.09
CA ASP A 439 19.80 36.22 25.20
C ASP A 439 20.18 34.88 25.85
N GLU A 440 19.44 34.43 26.86
CA GLU A 440 19.59 33.07 27.42
C GLU A 440 19.32 31.96 26.39
N MET A 441 18.29 32.10 25.56
CA MET A 441 18.03 31.15 24.47
C MET A 441 19.13 31.19 23.39
N ASN A 442 19.67 32.37 23.06
CA ASN A 442 20.74 32.49 22.08
C ASN A 442 22.07 31.88 22.58
N GLU A 443 22.38 31.99 23.88
CA GLU A 443 23.49 31.29 24.53
C GLU A 443 23.28 29.77 24.60
N LEU A 444 22.04 29.32 24.86
CA LEU A 444 21.68 27.89 24.91
C LEU A 444 22.02 27.13 23.61
N PHE A 445 22.07 27.82 22.47
CA PHE A 445 22.36 27.27 21.14
C PHE A 445 23.71 27.74 20.56
N ALA A 446 24.52 28.47 21.34
CA ALA A 446 25.86 28.92 20.96
C ALA A 446 26.92 27.81 21.22
N GLY A 447 26.69 26.63 20.65
CA GLY A 447 27.67 25.54 20.68
C GLY A 447 28.73 25.65 19.58
N ASP A 448 29.91 25.08 19.82
CA ASP A 448 30.92 24.76 18.81
C ASP A 448 30.29 23.95 17.65
N GLY A 449 30.77 24.12 16.41
CA GLY A 449 30.22 23.48 15.21
C GLY A 449 30.13 21.96 15.33
N SER A 450 31.13 21.34 15.98
CA SER A 450 31.13 19.91 16.31
C SER A 450 29.98 19.51 17.25
N THR A 451 29.68 20.36 18.24
CA THR A 451 28.60 20.11 19.21
C THR A 451 27.22 20.24 18.54
N LYS A 452 27.03 21.25 17.69
CA LYS A 452 25.78 21.42 16.92
C LYS A 452 25.52 20.25 15.98
N PHE A 453 26.56 19.76 15.31
CA PHE A 453 26.45 18.60 14.44
C PHE A 453 26.05 17.34 15.22
N LYS A 454 26.72 17.05 16.36
CA LYS A 454 26.36 15.91 17.22
C LYS A 454 24.91 16.00 17.73
N GLN A 455 24.44 17.20 18.09
CA GLN A 455 23.05 17.42 18.50
C GLN A 455 22.07 17.21 17.35
N PHE A 456 22.37 17.74 16.16
CA PHE A 456 21.54 17.51 14.96
C PHE A 456 21.41 16.02 14.66
N VAL A 457 22.52 15.29 14.62
CA VAL A 457 22.53 13.84 14.36
C VAL A 457 21.69 13.11 15.40
N MET A 458 21.87 13.40 16.70
CA MET A 458 21.08 12.78 17.76
C MET A 458 19.57 13.04 17.58
N ASN A 459 19.15 14.28 17.35
CA ASN A 459 17.73 14.62 17.19
C ASN A 459 17.14 14.03 15.90
N ALA A 460 17.89 14.04 14.80
CA ALA A 460 17.47 13.42 13.54
C ALA A 460 17.32 11.90 13.71
N SER A 461 18.27 11.22 14.34
CA SER A 461 18.17 9.78 14.63
C SER A 461 16.96 9.44 15.51
N VAL A 462 16.74 10.20 16.60
CA VAL A 462 15.55 10.00 17.46
C VAL A 462 14.27 10.19 16.66
N MET A 463 14.18 11.24 15.82
CA MET A 463 13.01 11.49 14.98
C MET A 463 12.78 10.36 13.97
N THR A 464 13.83 9.89 13.28
CA THR A 464 13.74 8.79 12.32
C THR A 464 13.31 7.50 13.01
N SER A 465 13.82 7.19 14.20
CA SER A 465 13.36 6.06 15.00
C SER A 465 11.89 6.18 15.38
N MET A 466 11.42 7.36 15.78
CA MET A 466 10.00 7.59 16.08
C MET A 466 9.11 7.38 14.84
N ILE A 467 9.52 7.89 13.69
CA ILE A 467 8.78 7.70 12.41
C ILE A 467 8.73 6.22 12.06
N PHE A 468 9.84 5.50 12.21
CA PHE A 468 9.89 4.06 11.98
C PHE A 468 8.93 3.29 12.91
N LEU A 469 8.85 3.68 14.18
CA LEU A 469 7.90 3.08 15.13
C LEU A 469 6.44 3.36 14.75
N ILE A 470 6.14 4.56 14.24
CA ILE A 470 4.80 4.87 13.72
C ILE A 470 4.45 3.90 12.59
N PHE A 471 5.29 3.78 11.56
CA PHE A 471 5.00 2.87 10.45
C PHE A 471 4.88 1.42 10.91
N THR A 472 5.77 0.97 11.79
CA THR A 472 5.72 -0.38 12.37
C THR A 472 4.39 -0.64 13.09
N PHE A 473 3.87 0.34 13.82
CA PHE A 473 2.58 0.24 14.51
C PHE A 473 1.41 0.14 13.54
N TYR A 474 1.39 0.97 12.49
CA TYR A 474 0.32 0.94 11.48
C TYR A 474 0.35 -0.35 10.64
N TYR A 475 1.54 -0.80 10.24
CA TYR A 475 1.69 -1.99 9.39
C TYR A 475 1.35 -3.28 10.14
N LYS A 476 1.43 -3.29 11.47
CA LYS A 476 0.93 -4.40 12.30
C LYS A 476 -0.59 -4.41 12.48
N GLN A 477 -1.28 -3.32 12.19
CA GLN A 477 -2.74 -3.21 12.32
C GLN A 477 -3.50 -3.33 11.00
N ALA A 478 -2.80 -3.12 9.88
CA ALA A 478 -3.28 -3.45 8.56
C ALA A 478 -3.48 -4.97 8.49
#